data_AF-A0A931YPD8-F1
#
_entry.id   AF-A0A931YPD8-F1
#
_cell.length_a   1.000
_cell.length_b   1.000
_cell.length_c   1.000
_cell.angle_alpha   90.00
_cell.angle_beta   90.00
_cell.angle_gamma   90.00
#
_symmetry.space_group_name_H-M   'P 1'
#
loop_
_entity.id
_entity.type
_entity.pdbx_description
1 polymer ?
#
loop_
_entity_poly.entity_id
_entity_poly.type
_entity_poly.pdbx_seq_one_letter_code
_entity_poly.pdbx_strand_id
1 'polypeptide(L)'
;MSLKCQSLFCKFLYPETIVLTLVFIVALTAPLIAVPVIPNEMVIRGQVTECNLNATEHPDTGSGELIYKLIIVVEKVEVVRGANFLKNKENKPVIFFYKEKLHEEFAGKKVKANVQYKGDERGGLFWIKKIEIIN
;
A
#
# COMPACT_ATOMS: atom_id res chain seq x y z
N MET A 1 -27.99 -24.02 -60.23
CA MET A 1 -26.77 -24.55 -59.60
C MET A 1 -26.33 -23.56 -58.52
N SER A 2 -26.86 -23.71 -57.31
CA SER A 2 -26.53 -22.84 -56.19
C SER A 2 -26.62 -23.67 -54.91
N LEU A 3 -25.86 -23.29 -53.88
CA LEU A 3 -25.91 -23.81 -52.51
C LEU A 3 -25.17 -25.14 -52.23
N LYS A 4 -23.85 -25.22 -52.47
CA LYS A 4 -23.00 -26.17 -51.73
C LYS A 4 -21.69 -25.59 -51.17
N CYS A 5 -21.27 -24.40 -51.63
CA CYS A 5 -19.95 -23.83 -51.27
C CYS A 5 -19.92 -23.04 -49.94
N GLN A 6 -21.06 -22.84 -49.26
CA GLN A 6 -21.10 -22.06 -48.00
C GLN A 6 -20.98 -22.91 -46.72
N SER A 7 -21.10 -24.25 -46.79
CA SER A 7 -21.18 -25.07 -45.56
C SER A 7 -19.84 -25.48 -44.94
N LEU A 8 -18.74 -25.43 -45.71
CA LEU A 8 -17.41 -25.85 -45.23
C LEU A 8 -16.66 -24.72 -44.50
N PHE A 9 -16.73 -23.48 -45.01
CA PHE A 9 -16.09 -22.34 -44.35
C PHE A 9 -16.72 -21.99 -43.00
N CYS A 10 -18.05 -22.13 -42.86
CA CYS A 10 -18.71 -21.93 -41.56
C CYS A 10 -18.34 -23.00 -40.53
N LYS A 11 -17.99 -24.24 -40.92
CA LYS A 11 -17.66 -25.29 -39.95
C LYS A 11 -16.23 -25.17 -39.38
N PHE A 12 -15.32 -24.53 -40.11
CA PHE A 12 -13.94 -24.33 -39.67
C PHE A 12 -13.73 -23.08 -38.81
N LEU A 13 -14.53 -22.02 -38.99
CA LEU A 13 -14.42 -20.76 -38.22
C LEU A 13 -15.12 -20.80 -36.86
N TYR A 14 -16.12 -21.67 -36.68
CA TYR A 14 -16.88 -21.80 -35.43
C TYR A 14 -16.07 -22.38 -34.24
N PRO A 15 -15.28 -23.45 -34.37
CA PRO A 15 -14.58 -24.00 -33.22
C PRO A 15 -13.51 -23.06 -32.67
N GLU A 16 -12.78 -22.36 -33.53
CA GLU A 16 -11.72 -21.44 -33.10
C GLU A 16 -12.29 -20.23 -32.35
N THR A 17 -13.40 -19.65 -32.85
CA THR A 17 -14.07 -18.54 -32.17
C THR A 17 -14.66 -18.97 -30.83
N ILE A 18 -15.26 -20.16 -30.73
CA ILE A 18 -15.78 -20.71 -29.48
C ILE A 18 -14.65 -20.90 -28.45
N VAL A 19 -13.52 -21.48 -28.87
CA VAL A 19 -12.35 -21.69 -27.99
C VAL A 19 -11.80 -20.35 -27.51
N LEU A 20 -11.66 -19.36 -28.38
CA LEU A 20 -11.13 -18.04 -28.03
C LEU A 20 -12.07 -17.30 -27.05
N THR A 21 -13.39 -17.44 -27.24
CA THR A 21 -14.40 -16.87 -26.34
C THR A 21 -14.37 -17.56 -24.97
N LEU A 22 -14.20 -18.89 -24.94
CA LEU A 22 -14.05 -19.66 -23.70
C LEU A 22 -12.79 -19.26 -22.93
N VAL A 23 -11.65 -19.11 -23.61
CA VAL A 23 -10.40 -18.64 -23.00
C VAL A 23 -10.57 -17.23 -22.44
N PHE A 24 -11.27 -16.35 -23.16
CA PHE A 24 -11.51 -14.98 -22.69
C PHE A 24 -12.43 -14.94 -21.46
N ILE A 25 -13.47 -15.76 -21.41
CA ILE A 25 -14.36 -15.88 -20.24
C ILE A 25 -13.62 -16.46 -19.03
N VAL A 26 -12.77 -17.47 -19.23
CA VAL A 26 -11.94 -18.04 -18.15
C VAL A 26 -10.92 -17.01 -17.65
N ALA A 27 -10.31 -16.22 -18.54
CA ALA A 27 -9.40 -15.15 -18.14
C ALA A 27 -10.09 -14.04 -17.34
N LEU A 28 -11.33 -13.69 -17.70
CA LEU A 28 -12.12 -12.66 -16.99
C LEU A 28 -12.72 -13.12 -15.67
N THR A 29 -12.84 -14.43 -15.44
CA THR A 29 -13.37 -15.02 -14.20
C THR A 29 -12.27 -15.39 -13.20
N ALA A 30 -11.01 -15.12 -13.54
CA ALA A 30 -9.91 -15.23 -12.58
C ALA A 30 -10.22 -14.37 -11.35
N PRO A 31 -10.30 -14.94 -10.15
CA PRO A 31 -10.62 -14.18 -8.96
C PRO A 31 -9.52 -13.13 -8.72
N LEU A 32 -9.91 -11.87 -8.60
CA LEU A 32 -9.07 -10.84 -8.01
C LEU A 32 -8.83 -11.24 -6.55
N ILE A 33 -7.69 -11.89 -6.28
CA ILE A 33 -7.29 -12.25 -4.92
C ILE A 33 -6.90 -10.95 -4.23
N ALA A 34 -7.87 -10.34 -3.54
CA ALA A 34 -7.58 -9.25 -2.63
C ALA A 34 -6.69 -9.80 -1.50
N VAL A 35 -5.43 -9.38 -1.47
CA VAL A 35 -4.49 -9.79 -0.43
C VAL A 35 -5.03 -9.30 0.93
N PRO A 36 -5.26 -10.20 1.90
CA PRO A 36 -5.81 -9.80 3.19
C PRO A 36 -4.82 -8.88 3.90
N VAL A 37 -5.27 -7.67 4.26
CA VAL A 37 -4.48 -6.72 5.05
C VAL A 37 -4.27 -7.28 6.44
N ILE A 38 -3.04 -7.73 6.74
CA ILE A 38 -2.67 -8.23 8.07
C ILE A 38 -2.73 -7.05 9.07
N PRO A 39 -3.47 -7.17 10.18
CA PRO A 39 -3.48 -6.13 11.20
C PRO A 39 -2.07 -5.97 11.79
N ASN A 40 -1.63 -4.73 11.98
CA ASN A 40 -0.23 -4.43 12.30
C ASN A 40 -0.06 -3.04 12.91
N GLU A 41 -0.80 -2.81 13.98
CA GLU A 41 -0.78 -1.57 14.72
C GLU A 41 0.26 -1.63 15.83
N MET A 42 1.11 -0.60 15.88
CA MET A 42 2.25 -0.50 16.79
C MET A 42 2.33 0.91 17.35
N VAL A 43 2.80 1.05 18.58
CA VAL A 43 3.21 2.33 19.15
C VAL A 43 4.72 2.36 19.19
N ILE A 44 5.30 3.42 18.66
CA ILE A 44 6.74 3.67 18.74
C ILE A 44 7.03 4.83 19.66
N ARG A 45 8.19 4.79 20.31
CA ARG A 45 8.85 5.96 20.90
C ARG A 45 10.15 6.19 20.16
N GLY A 46 10.48 7.44 19.88
CA GLY A 46 11.69 7.77 19.15
C GLY A 46 11.94 9.26 19.03
N GLN A 47 13.07 9.60 18.41
CA GLN A 47 13.43 10.98 18.13
C GLN A 47 13.23 11.29 16.65
N VAL A 48 12.50 12.36 16.35
CA VAL A 48 12.35 12.88 14.98
C VAL A 48 13.64 13.58 14.59
N THR A 49 14.34 13.08 13.58
CA THR A 49 15.56 13.71 13.07
C THR A 49 15.23 14.71 11.97
N GLU A 50 14.24 14.41 11.13
CA GLU A 50 13.84 15.26 10.00
C GLU A 50 12.33 15.24 9.81
N CYS A 51 11.76 16.38 9.44
CA CYS A 51 10.36 16.53 9.06
C CYS A 51 10.29 17.29 7.74
N ASN A 52 9.96 16.58 6.66
CA ASN A 52 9.88 17.15 5.32
C ASN A 52 8.43 17.13 4.84
N LEU A 53 7.97 18.25 4.30
CA LEU A 53 6.67 18.33 3.63
C LEU A 53 6.83 17.82 2.19
N ASN A 54 6.24 16.66 1.90
CA ASN A 54 6.15 16.15 0.56
C ASN A 54 4.81 16.59 -0.02
N ALA A 55 4.83 17.67 -0.80
CA ALA A 55 3.76 18.00 -1.72
C ALA A 55 3.89 17.05 -2.93
N THR A 56 3.41 15.83 -2.79
CA THR A 56 3.42 14.86 -3.88
C THR A 56 2.08 14.18 -3.93
N GLU A 57 1.45 14.22 -5.10
CA GLU A 57 0.34 13.35 -5.48
C GLU A 57 0.83 11.90 -5.32
N HIS A 58 0.66 11.31 -4.13
CA HIS A 58 0.98 9.90 -3.93
C HIS A 58 -0.08 9.11 -4.69
N PRO A 59 0.29 8.07 -5.48
CA PRO A 59 -0.66 7.31 -6.30
C PRO A 59 -1.85 6.70 -5.53
N ASP A 60 -1.75 6.55 -4.21
CA ASP A 60 -2.81 6.01 -3.33
C ASP A 60 -3.67 7.09 -2.65
N THR A 61 -3.34 8.37 -2.83
CA THR A 61 -4.13 9.50 -2.36
C THR A 61 -4.67 10.25 -3.56
N GLY A 62 -5.98 10.12 -3.81
CA GLY A 62 -6.66 10.97 -4.77
C GLY A 62 -6.42 12.45 -4.40
N SER A 63 -5.80 13.18 -5.33
CA SER A 63 -5.62 14.64 -5.38
C SER A 63 -4.97 15.34 -4.18
N GLY A 64 -3.83 16.03 -4.42
CA GLY A 64 -3.43 17.26 -3.73
C GLY A 64 -3.21 17.25 -2.20
N GLU A 65 -3.37 16.13 -1.51
CA GLU A 65 -3.16 16.04 -0.06
C GLU A 65 -1.68 16.21 0.28
N LEU A 66 -1.39 17.10 1.23
CA LEU A 66 -0.04 17.29 1.76
C LEU A 66 0.33 16.10 2.65
N ILE A 67 1.37 15.36 2.27
CA ILE A 67 1.87 14.24 3.07
C ILE A 67 3.20 14.65 3.69
N TYR A 68 3.30 14.51 5.00
CA TYR A 68 4.53 14.73 5.73
C TYR A 68 5.33 13.45 5.79
N LYS A 69 6.63 13.57 5.48
CA LYS A 69 7.61 12.50 5.62
C LYS A 69 8.49 12.81 6.84
N LEU A 70 8.42 11.93 7.83
CA LEU A 70 9.21 12.04 9.06
C LEU A 70 10.26 10.94 9.06
N ILE A 71 11.48 11.30 9.46
CA ILE A 71 12.52 10.34 9.78
C ILE A 71 12.60 10.27 11.30
N ILE A 72 12.32 9.09 11.86
CA ILE A 72 12.30 8.87 13.30
C ILE A 72 13.29 7.76 13.62
N VAL A 73 14.22 8.04 14.53
CA VAL A 73 15.06 7.01 15.14
C VAL A 73 14.22 6.31 16.21
N VAL A 74 13.87 5.06 15.94
CA VAL A 74 12.97 4.27 16.80
C VAL A 74 13.74 3.80 18.03
N GLU A 75 13.38 4.26 19.22
CA GLU A 75 13.98 3.83 20.49
C GLU A 75 13.29 2.58 21.04
N LYS A 76 11.96 2.52 20.92
CA LYS A 76 11.15 1.41 21.46
C LYS A 76 9.94 1.15 20.57
N VAL A 77 9.59 -0.13 20.43
CA VAL A 77 8.38 -0.59 19.73
C VAL A 77 7.47 -1.37 20.68
N GLU A 78 6.20 -1.01 20.73
CA GLU A 78 5.15 -1.70 21.46
C GLU A 78 4.06 -2.16 20.47
N VAL A 79 3.78 -3.46 20.40
CA VAL A 79 2.77 -4.00 19.48
C VAL A 79 1.39 -3.82 20.12
N VAL A 80 0.49 -3.12 19.42
CA VAL A 80 -0.91 -2.97 19.85
C VAL A 80 -1.74 -4.11 19.28
N ARG A 81 -1.55 -4.42 17.99
CA ARG A 81 -2.34 -5.46 17.32
C ARG A 81 -1.59 -6.08 16.14
N GLY A 82 -1.52 -7.41 16.13
CA GLY A 82 -1.07 -8.20 14.98
C GLY A 82 0.44 -8.19 14.76
N ALA A 83 0.88 -8.08 13.51
CA ALA A 83 2.28 -8.31 13.13
C ALA A 83 3.19 -7.11 13.45
N ASN A 84 4.40 -7.40 13.95
CA ASN A 84 5.43 -6.39 14.18
C ASN A 84 6.36 -6.23 12.97
N PHE A 85 6.04 -5.29 12.09
CA PHE A 85 6.88 -4.96 10.92
C PHE A 85 8.09 -4.08 11.25
N LEU A 86 8.18 -3.57 12.48
CA LEU A 86 9.33 -2.80 12.98
C LEU A 86 10.32 -3.66 13.79
N LYS A 87 10.16 -4.98 13.77
CA LYS A 87 11.11 -5.90 14.43
C LYS A 87 12.52 -5.63 13.92
N ASN A 88 13.48 -5.48 14.83
CA ASN A 88 14.90 -5.19 14.54
C ASN A 88 15.18 -3.81 13.89
N LYS A 89 14.21 -2.89 13.95
CA LYS A 89 14.37 -1.49 13.53
C LYS A 89 14.62 -0.53 14.71
N GLU A 90 14.74 -1.06 15.92
CA GLU A 90 15.19 -0.29 17.08
C GLU A 90 16.60 0.28 16.86
N ASN A 91 16.80 1.50 17.36
CA ASN A 91 17.97 2.35 17.19
C ASN A 91 18.32 2.67 15.73
N LYS A 92 17.37 2.55 14.81
CA LYS A 92 17.57 2.87 13.39
C LYS A 92 16.59 3.96 12.94
N PRO A 93 17.02 4.84 12.00
CA PRO A 93 16.11 5.76 11.36
C PRO A 93 15.13 4.98 10.47
N VAL A 94 13.84 5.26 10.64
CA VAL A 94 12.76 4.71 9.81
C VAL A 94 11.93 5.86 9.26
N ILE A 95 11.52 5.71 8.02
CA ILE A 95 10.68 6.69 7.32
C ILE A 95 9.22 6.41 7.64
N PHE A 96 8.53 7.45 8.10
CA PHE A 96 7.11 7.43 8.42
C PHE A 96 6.38 8.52 7.63
N PHE A 97 5.15 8.22 7.25
CA PHE A 97 4.27 9.15 6.52
C PHE A 97 3.10 9.57 7.40
N TYR A 98 2.73 10.84 7.34
CA TYR A 98 1.60 11.39 8.09
C TYR A 98 0.79 12.32 7.20
N LYS A 99 -0.54 12.24 7.31
CA LYS A 99 -1.46 13.00 6.47
C LYS A 99 -1.96 14.29 7.11
N GLU A 100 -1.90 14.40 8.44
CA GLU A 100 -2.42 15.58 9.11
C GLU A 100 -1.36 16.67 9.19
N LYS A 101 -1.81 17.93 9.28
CA LYS A 101 -0.92 19.09 9.36
C LYS A 101 -0.04 19.00 10.61
N LEU A 102 1.25 18.85 10.41
CA LEU A 102 2.24 18.95 11.48
C LEU A 102 2.60 20.41 11.74
N HIS A 103 2.72 20.75 13.02
CA HIS A 103 3.41 21.96 13.43
C HIS A 103 4.92 21.79 13.19
N GLU A 104 5.65 22.86 12.92
CA GLU A 104 7.11 22.79 12.63
C GLU A 104 7.95 22.30 13.84
N GLU A 105 7.33 22.24 15.02
CA GLU A 105 7.98 21.91 16.29
C GLU A 105 8.41 20.44 16.45
N PHE A 106 8.07 19.54 15.52
CA PHE A 106 8.37 18.12 15.67
C PHE A 106 9.83 17.76 15.41
N ALA A 107 10.56 18.56 14.61
CA ALA A 107 11.97 18.27 14.32
C ALA A 107 12.84 18.35 15.58
N GLY A 108 13.67 17.33 15.81
CA GLY A 108 14.55 17.21 16.98
C GLY A 108 13.85 16.77 18.27
N LYS A 109 12.52 16.66 18.29
CA LYS A 109 11.76 16.26 19.48
C LYS A 109 11.66 14.75 19.62
N LYS A 110 11.49 14.32 20.88
CA LYS A 110 11.04 12.98 21.20
C LYS A 110 9.53 12.88 21.00
N VAL A 111 9.10 11.78 20.40
CA VAL A 111 7.71 11.55 20.05
C VAL A 111 7.27 10.15 20.43
N LYS A 112 5.98 10.04 20.69
CA LYS A 112 5.26 8.76 20.72
C LYS A 112 4.28 8.76 19.56
N ALA A 113 4.34 7.73 18.71
CA ALA A 113 3.50 7.65 17.53
C ALA A 113 2.79 6.29 17.45
N ASN A 114 1.49 6.30 17.16
CA ASN A 114 0.78 5.11 16.73
C ASN A 114 0.97 4.98 15.21
N VAL A 115 1.52 3.85 14.78
CA VAL A 115 1.93 3.57 13.42
C VAL A 115 1.37 2.26 12.90
N GLN A 116 1.19 2.22 11.59
CA GLN A 116 0.73 1.06 10.86
C GLN A 116 1.56 0.88 9.59
N TYR A 117 1.93 -0.35 9.25
CA TYR A 117 2.52 -0.62 7.95
C TYR A 117 1.40 -0.87 6.92
N LYS A 118 1.36 -0.09 5.84
CA LYS A 118 0.40 -0.29 4.75
C LYS A 118 1.16 -0.63 3.49
N GLY A 119 0.88 -1.76 2.89
CA GLY A 119 1.57 -2.22 1.69
C GLY A 119 0.89 -3.40 1.04
N ASP A 120 1.23 -3.59 -0.22
CA ASP A 120 0.86 -4.75 -1.02
C ASP A 120 2.13 -5.54 -1.39
N GLU A 121 2.00 -6.58 -2.21
CA GLU A 121 3.06 -7.45 -2.72
C GLU A 121 4.23 -6.73 -3.43
N ARG A 122 4.08 -5.44 -3.74
CA ARG A 122 5.14 -4.57 -4.31
C ARG A 122 5.94 -3.77 -3.26
N GLY A 123 5.62 -3.93 -1.98
CA GLY A 123 6.23 -3.22 -0.85
C GLY A 123 5.26 -2.28 -0.14
N GLY A 124 5.52 -2.04 1.14
CA GLY A 124 4.71 -1.17 2.00
C GLY A 124 5.50 -0.07 2.69
N LEU A 125 4.73 0.88 3.23
CA LEU A 125 5.19 2.10 3.89
C LEU A 125 4.62 2.18 5.31
N PHE A 126 5.34 2.84 6.22
CA PHE A 126 4.85 3.09 7.57
C PHE A 126 4.05 4.39 7.62
N TRP A 127 2.82 4.30 8.10
CA TRP A 127 1.90 5.42 8.25
C TRP A 127 1.64 5.70 9.72
N ILE A 128 1.74 6.96 10.09
CA ILE A 128 1.37 7.46 11.42
C ILE A 128 -0.15 7.68 11.42
N LYS A 129 -0.82 7.14 12.43
CA LYS A 129 -2.24 7.45 12.71
C LYS A 129 -2.38 8.60 13.70
N LYS A 130 -1.47 8.66 14.67
CA LYS A 130 -1.44 9.70 15.71
C LYS A 130 -0.02 9.88 16.18
N ILE A 131 0.40 11.11 16.40
CA ILE A 131 1.72 11.45 16.95
C ILE A 131 1.57 12.49 18.06
N GLU A 132 2.34 12.33 19.12
CA GLU A 132 2.41 13.25 20.25
C GLU A 132 3.88 13.49 20.63
N ILE A 133 4.23 14.74 20.93
CA ILE A 133 5.54 15.08 21.48
C ILE A 133 5.56 14.64 22.95
N ILE A 134 6.66 14.00 23.35
CA ILE A 134 6.91 13.59 24.74
C ILE A 134 8.16 14.33 25.23
N ASN A 135 8.09 14.89 26.43
CA ASN A 135 9.23 15.55 27.11
C ASN A 135 10.18 14.50 27.71
#